data_AF-A0A540MDD1-F1
#
_entry.id   AF-A0A540MDD1-F1
#
_cell.length_a   1.000
_cell.length_b   1.000
_cell.length_c   1.000
_cell.angle_alpha   90.00
_cell.angle_beta   90.00
_cell.angle_gamma   90.00
#
_symmetry.space_group_name_H-M   'P 1'
#
loop_
_entity.id
_entity.type
_entity.pdbx_description
1 polymer ?
#
loop_
_entity_poly.entity_id
_entity_poly.type
_entity_poly.pdbx_seq_one_letter_code
_entity_poly.pdbx_strand_id
1 'polypeptide(L)'
;MKRGDWYRTKDLVIKGADWIVNEMKKSGQRGRGGAGFPSGLKWSFMPKVSDGRPSYLVVNADESEPGTCKDREIMRHDPHKLLEGCLIAGVGMRASAAYIYIRGEYVNERLNLKQRFWRALKGNRGSQRLKPPFPANAGLYGCPTTVTNVETVAVSPTILRRGPEWFASFGRKNNSGTKLFCISGHVNKPCTVEEEMSIPLKELLERHCGGVRGGWDNLLAVIPGGSSVPLLTKDICNDVLMDFDSTV
;
A
#
# COMPACT_ATOMS: atom_id res chain seq x y z
N MET A 1 0.90 10.25 19.99
CA MET A 1 -0.05 10.58 18.90
C MET A 1 -1.38 9.89 19.18
N LYS A 2 -2.54 10.50 18.86
CA LYS A 2 -3.86 9.99 19.28
C LYS A 2 -4.38 8.79 18.48
N ARG A 3 -3.84 8.51 17.29
CA ARG A 3 -4.33 7.46 16.35
C ARG A 3 -3.63 6.11 16.44
N GLY A 4 -2.65 5.96 17.34
CA GLY A 4 -1.87 4.73 17.50
C GLY A 4 -0.62 4.62 16.61
N ASP A 5 -0.35 5.61 15.75
CA ASP A 5 0.91 5.68 15.00
C ASP A 5 2.10 5.81 15.97
N TRP A 6 3.20 5.12 15.64
CA TRP A 6 4.40 5.00 16.48
C TRP A 6 4.19 4.32 17.84
N TYR A 7 3.04 3.69 18.06
CA TYR A 7 2.79 2.97 19.30
C TYR A 7 3.61 1.69 19.36
N ARG A 8 4.49 1.60 20.37
CA ARG A 8 5.34 0.41 20.65
C ARG A 8 6.14 -0.09 19.43
N THR A 9 6.48 0.80 18.49
CA THR A 9 7.29 0.46 17.31
C THR A 9 8.65 -0.11 17.72
N LYS A 10 9.24 0.39 18.81
CA LYS A 10 10.48 -0.14 19.38
C LYS A 10 10.38 -1.64 19.67
N ASP A 11 9.28 -2.09 20.26
CA ASP A 11 9.06 -3.49 20.59
C ASP A 11 8.93 -4.34 19.32
N LEU A 12 8.23 -3.83 18.30
CA LEU A 12 8.12 -4.49 16.99
C LEU A 12 9.49 -4.64 16.31
N VAL A 13 10.33 -3.60 16.37
CA VAL A 13 11.69 -3.63 15.81
C VAL A 13 12.57 -4.64 16.54
N ILE A 14 12.48 -4.71 17.88
CA ILE A 14 13.27 -5.64 18.71
C ILE A 14 12.89 -7.10 18.47
N LYS A 15 11.63 -7.39 18.12
CA LYS A 15 11.21 -8.75 17.72
C LYS A 15 11.94 -9.27 16.48
N GLY A 16 12.54 -8.38 15.69
CA GLY A 16 13.49 -8.71 14.63
C GLY A 16 12.86 -8.99 13.27
N ALA A 17 13.73 -9.03 12.26
CA ALA A 17 13.36 -9.11 10.85
C ALA A 17 12.52 -10.36 10.52
N ASP A 18 12.96 -11.53 11.01
CA ASP A 18 12.33 -12.80 10.69
C ASP A 18 10.92 -12.90 11.30
N TRP A 19 10.72 -12.36 12.51
CA TRP A 19 9.39 -12.26 13.10
C TRP A 19 8.47 -11.38 12.26
N ILE A 20 8.92 -10.17 11.89
CA ILE A 20 8.14 -9.24 11.05
C ILE A 20 7.71 -9.90 9.74
N VAL A 21 8.64 -10.54 9.03
CA VAL A 21 8.37 -11.19 7.75
C VAL A 21 7.38 -12.35 7.91
N ASN A 22 7.51 -13.15 8.97
CA ASN A 22 6.60 -14.26 9.23
C ASN A 22 5.18 -13.80 9.55
N GLU A 23 5.01 -12.77 10.38
CA GLU A 23 3.69 -12.21 10.69
C GLU A 23 3.05 -11.59 9.44
N MET A 24 3.82 -10.89 8.61
CA MET A 24 3.31 -10.38 7.33
C MET A 24 2.92 -11.50 6.36
N LYS A 25 3.63 -12.64 6.35
CA LYS A 25 3.21 -13.83 5.59
C LYS A 25 1.90 -14.41 6.13
N LYS A 26 1.79 -14.57 7.46
CA LYS A 26 0.56 -15.09 8.11
C LYS A 26 -0.65 -14.20 7.86
N SER A 27 -0.46 -12.88 7.79
CA SER A 27 -1.55 -11.93 7.54
C SER A 27 -2.23 -12.10 6.17
N GLY A 28 -1.59 -12.79 5.23
CA GLY A 28 -2.11 -12.93 3.87
C GLY A 28 -2.08 -11.64 3.04
N GLN A 29 -1.41 -10.57 3.50
CA GLN A 29 -1.32 -9.31 2.79
C GLN A 29 -0.75 -9.47 1.37
N ARG A 30 -1.51 -9.06 0.37
CA ARG A 30 -1.10 -8.98 -1.04
C ARG A 30 -0.76 -7.55 -1.46
N GLY A 31 0.17 -7.40 -2.40
CA GLY A 31 0.67 -6.11 -2.86
C GLY A 31 -0.45 -5.24 -3.43
N ARG A 32 -0.55 -4.00 -2.97
CA ARG A 32 -1.65 -3.06 -3.29
C ARG A 32 -1.34 -2.13 -4.48
N GLY A 33 -0.26 -2.41 -5.22
CA GLY A 33 0.18 -1.63 -6.39
C GLY A 33 -0.13 -2.28 -7.74
N GLY A 34 -1.16 -3.11 -7.84
CA GLY A 34 -1.58 -3.77 -9.10
C GLY A 34 -1.30 -5.27 -9.12
N ALA A 35 -0.03 -5.69 -9.10
CA ALA A 35 0.38 -7.08 -9.30
C ALA A 35 -0.10 -8.10 -8.24
N GLY A 36 -0.69 -7.67 -7.12
CA GLY A 36 -1.27 -8.58 -6.13
C GLY A 36 -0.29 -9.56 -5.47
N PHE A 37 1.03 -9.39 -5.60
CA PHE A 37 2.01 -10.36 -5.12
C PHE A 37 2.01 -10.46 -3.58
N PRO A 38 2.08 -11.66 -2.96
CA PRO A 38 2.10 -11.80 -1.49
C PRO A 38 3.27 -11.04 -0.85
N SER A 39 2.95 -10.06 0.01
CA SER A 39 3.91 -9.03 0.46
C SER A 39 4.97 -9.61 1.38
N GLY A 40 4.59 -10.41 2.38
CA GLY A 40 5.55 -11.07 3.26
C GLY A 40 6.48 -12.04 2.53
N LEU A 41 6.00 -12.71 1.47
CA LEU A 41 6.85 -13.54 0.61
C LEU A 41 7.86 -12.69 -0.15
N LYS A 42 7.41 -11.56 -0.73
CA LYS A 42 8.29 -10.61 -1.42
C LYS A 42 9.42 -10.12 -0.53
N TRP A 43 9.08 -9.78 0.72
CA TRP A 43 10.06 -9.27 1.68
C TRP A 43 11.11 -10.32 2.05
N SER A 44 10.75 -11.60 1.99
CA SER A 44 11.69 -12.69 2.28
C SER A 44 12.72 -12.98 1.18
N PHE A 45 12.60 -12.33 0.01
CA PHE A 45 13.61 -12.44 -1.05
C PHE A 45 14.86 -11.60 -0.79
N MET A 46 14.81 -10.68 0.18
CA MET A 46 15.95 -9.86 0.53
C MET A 46 17.07 -10.71 1.18
N PRO A 47 18.35 -10.49 0.82
CA PRO A 47 19.45 -11.26 1.36
C PRO A 47 19.51 -11.22 2.89
N LYS A 48 19.66 -12.38 3.51
CA LYS A 48 19.80 -12.49 4.98
C LYS A 48 21.19 -12.06 5.44
N VAL A 49 22.22 -12.47 4.72
CA VAL A 49 23.62 -12.10 4.97
C VAL A 49 23.98 -11.00 3.97
N SER A 50 24.49 -9.88 4.48
CA SER A 50 24.98 -8.80 3.63
C SER A 50 26.32 -9.21 3.02
N ASP A 51 26.46 -9.02 1.72
CA ASP A 51 27.70 -9.16 0.96
C ASP A 51 28.55 -7.88 0.97
N GLY A 52 28.30 -6.98 1.94
CA GLY A 52 28.87 -5.65 2.02
C GLY A 52 28.04 -4.57 1.32
N ARG A 53 27.09 -4.94 0.45
CA ARG A 53 26.15 -3.97 -0.15
C ARG A 53 25.02 -3.64 0.83
N PRO A 54 24.67 -2.35 1.00
CA PRO A 54 23.50 -1.96 1.78
C PRO A 54 22.22 -2.39 1.07
N SER A 55 21.26 -2.93 1.83
CA SER A 55 19.95 -3.27 1.28
C SER A 55 19.03 -2.05 1.31
N TYR A 56 18.16 -1.89 0.31
CA TYR A 56 17.25 -0.74 0.23
C TYR A 56 15.78 -1.12 0.15
N LEU A 57 14.94 -0.28 0.74
CA LEU A 57 13.51 -0.26 0.53
C LEU A 57 13.17 0.90 -0.39
N VAL A 58 12.51 0.64 -1.51
CA VAL A 58 11.91 1.68 -2.33
C VAL A 58 10.40 1.64 -2.15
N VAL A 59 9.83 2.74 -1.70
CA VAL A 59 8.37 2.90 -1.62
C VAL A 59 7.90 3.62 -2.87
N ASN A 60 7.13 2.92 -3.70
CA ASN A 60 6.53 3.51 -4.89
C ASN A 60 5.29 4.32 -4.51
N ALA A 61 5.42 5.64 -4.57
CA ALA A 61 4.38 6.65 -4.32
C ALA A 61 4.15 7.54 -5.56
N ASP A 62 4.38 6.99 -6.75
CA ASP A 62 4.21 7.69 -8.03
C ASP A 62 2.75 7.76 -8.48
N GLU A 63 1.90 6.82 -8.06
CA GLU A 63 0.44 6.77 -8.32
C GLU A 63 0.02 7.47 -9.64
N SER A 64 0.57 6.99 -10.76
CA SER A 64 0.32 7.57 -12.09
C SER A 64 -0.82 6.87 -12.83
N GLU A 65 -1.50 5.92 -12.17
CA GLU A 65 -2.57 5.12 -12.74
C GLU A 65 -3.89 5.93 -12.75
N PRO A 66 -4.54 6.11 -13.92
CA PRO A 66 -5.84 6.77 -14.01
C PRO A 66 -6.87 6.18 -13.05
N GLY A 67 -7.60 7.05 -12.36
CA GLY A 67 -8.63 6.65 -11.39
C GLY A 67 -8.11 6.27 -10.00
N THR A 68 -6.79 6.32 -9.76
CA THR A 68 -6.20 6.03 -8.44
C THR A 68 -5.75 7.30 -7.72
N CYS A 69 -6.07 7.39 -6.43
CA CYS A 69 -5.64 8.47 -5.53
C CYS A 69 -5.43 8.00 -4.08
N LYS A 70 -5.35 6.69 -3.84
CA LYS A 70 -5.20 6.05 -2.54
C LYS A 70 -3.87 6.39 -1.87
N ASP A 71 -2.78 6.39 -2.63
CA ASP A 71 -1.44 6.68 -2.12
C ASP A 71 -1.34 8.17 -1.74
N ARG A 72 -1.97 9.04 -2.56
CA ARG A 72 -2.11 10.47 -2.29
C ARG A 72 -2.80 10.74 -0.96
N GLU A 73 -3.89 10.04 -0.65
CA GLU A 73 -4.60 10.20 0.62
C GLU A 73 -3.72 9.85 1.83
N ILE A 74 -2.95 8.75 1.75
CA ILE A 74 -2.02 8.35 2.81
C ILE A 74 -0.92 9.41 2.99
N MET A 75 -0.31 9.89 1.90
CA MET A 75 0.75 10.90 1.97
C MET A 75 0.28 12.23 2.57
N ARG A 76 -0.97 12.63 2.29
CA ARG A 76 -1.55 13.90 2.75
C ARG A 76 -2.05 13.83 4.18
N HIS A 77 -2.85 12.82 4.49
CA HIS A 77 -3.66 12.79 5.71
C HIS A 77 -3.05 11.93 6.82
N ASP A 78 -2.26 10.92 6.46
CA ASP A 78 -1.62 10.03 7.42
C ASP A 78 -0.15 9.67 7.13
N PRO A 79 0.72 10.68 6.93
CA PRO A 79 2.13 10.46 6.59
C PRO A 79 2.92 9.72 7.66
N HIS A 80 2.51 9.80 8.94
CA HIS A 80 3.20 9.10 10.02
C HIS A 80 3.04 7.58 9.92
N LYS A 81 1.88 7.10 9.47
CA LYS A 81 1.63 5.68 9.21
C LYS A 81 2.54 5.15 8.10
N LEU A 82 2.73 5.92 7.04
CA LEU A 82 3.68 5.59 5.96
C LEU A 82 5.13 5.55 6.45
N LEU A 83 5.57 6.57 7.20
CA LEU A 83 6.93 6.65 7.72
C LEU A 83 7.23 5.52 8.72
N GLU A 84 6.29 5.20 9.60
CA GLU A 84 6.40 4.04 10.50
C GLU A 84 6.46 2.73 9.71
N GLY A 85 5.62 2.59 8.69
CA GLY A 85 5.65 1.47 7.76
C GLY A 85 7.02 1.31 7.09
N CYS A 86 7.65 2.41 6.67
CA CYS A 86 9.00 2.37 6.09
C CYS A 86 10.03 1.83 7.07
N LEU A 87 9.94 2.19 8.36
CA LEU A 87 10.82 1.68 9.40
C LEU A 87 10.58 0.17 9.63
N ILE A 88 9.33 -0.24 9.81
CA ILE A 88 8.95 -1.62 10.09
C ILE A 88 9.31 -2.54 8.91
N ALA A 89 8.90 -2.16 7.70
CA ALA A 89 9.23 -2.91 6.48
C ALA A 89 10.75 -2.91 6.25
N GLY A 90 11.42 -1.78 6.51
CA GLY A 90 12.89 -1.68 6.44
C GLY A 90 13.58 -2.68 7.37
N VAL A 91 13.16 -2.78 8.63
CA VAL A 91 13.70 -3.78 9.56
C VAL A 91 13.39 -5.20 9.09
N GLY A 92 12.14 -5.47 8.67
CA GLY A 92 11.73 -6.78 8.12
C GLY A 92 12.58 -7.24 6.93
N MET A 93 12.93 -6.31 6.05
CA MET A 93 13.74 -6.55 4.85
C MET A 93 15.25 -6.32 5.05
N ARG A 94 15.68 -6.02 6.28
CA ARG A 94 17.08 -5.70 6.62
C ARG A 94 17.64 -4.53 5.78
N ALA A 95 16.77 -3.60 5.40
CA ALA A 95 17.13 -2.42 4.63
C ALA A 95 17.84 -1.38 5.49
N SER A 96 18.91 -0.80 4.95
CA SER A 96 19.68 0.28 5.57
C SER A 96 19.02 1.64 5.40
N ALA A 97 18.27 1.84 4.30
CA ALA A 97 17.53 3.06 4.04
C ALA A 97 16.26 2.80 3.23
N ALA A 98 15.28 3.70 3.41
CA ALA A 98 14.05 3.73 2.65
C ALA A 98 13.98 4.98 1.76
N TYR A 99 13.69 4.78 0.48
CA TYR A 99 13.49 5.85 -0.50
C TYR A 99 12.02 5.89 -0.90
N ILE A 100 11.32 6.96 -0.53
CA ILE A 100 9.92 7.17 -0.94
C ILE A 100 9.95 7.92 -2.27
N TYR A 101 9.64 7.22 -3.34
CA TYR A 101 9.58 7.76 -4.69
C TYR A 101 8.20 8.40 -4.91
N ILE A 102 8.14 9.72 -4.72
CA ILE A 102 6.89 10.49 -4.82
C ILE A 102 6.72 11.01 -6.23
N ARG A 103 5.50 10.92 -6.75
CA ARG A 103 5.07 11.51 -8.01
C ARG A 103 5.53 12.96 -8.14
N GLY A 104 6.00 13.35 -9.33
CA GLY A 104 6.48 14.71 -9.59
C GLY A 104 5.43 15.79 -9.29
N GLU A 105 4.18 15.52 -9.66
CA GLU A 105 3.04 16.43 -9.50
C GLU A 105 2.55 16.56 -8.06
N TYR A 106 2.91 15.62 -7.18
CA TYR A 106 2.50 15.60 -5.76
C TYR A 106 3.41 16.47 -4.90
N VAL A 107 3.53 17.75 -5.30
CA VAL A 107 4.41 18.73 -4.65
C VAL A 107 3.98 18.97 -3.21
N ASN A 108 2.69 19.20 -2.97
CA ASN A 108 2.16 19.51 -1.63
C ASN A 108 2.25 18.31 -0.68
N GLU A 109 2.02 17.11 -1.21
CA GLU A 109 2.13 15.83 -0.50
C GLU A 109 3.56 15.58 -0.05
N ARG A 110 4.53 15.79 -0.95
CA ARG A 110 5.95 15.69 -0.64
C ARG A 110 6.36 16.70 0.43
N LEU A 111 5.87 17.93 0.35
CA LEU A 111 6.16 18.96 1.35
C LEU A 111 5.56 18.60 2.72
N ASN A 112 4.33 18.09 2.76
CA ASN A 112 3.69 17.61 3.98
C ASN A 112 4.46 16.45 4.60
N LEU A 113 4.81 15.43 3.82
CA LEU A 113 5.59 14.28 4.28
C LEU A 113 6.94 14.72 4.85
N LYS A 114 7.66 15.61 4.14
CA LYS A 114 8.94 16.18 4.57
C LYS A 114 8.80 16.97 5.87
N GLN A 115 7.77 17.81 6.00
CA GLN A 115 7.52 18.59 7.21
C GLN A 115 7.25 17.67 8.41
N ARG A 116 6.45 16.62 8.22
CA ARG A 116 6.08 15.67 9.28
C ARG A 116 7.27 14.82 9.71
N PHE A 117 8.12 14.42 8.77
CA PHE A 117 9.39 13.76 9.05
C PHE A 117 10.31 14.63 9.92
N TRP A 118 10.52 15.90 9.56
CA TRP A 118 11.36 16.80 10.36
C TRP A 118 10.82 17.05 11.76
N ARG A 119 9.50 17.21 11.89
CA ARG A 119 8.85 17.36 13.19
C ARG A 119 9.00 16.09 14.06
N ALA A 120 8.99 14.91 13.44
CA ALA A 120 9.21 13.64 14.15
C ALA A 120 10.66 13.51 14.65
N LEU A 121 11.64 13.94 13.86
CA LEU A 121 13.07 13.80 14.21
C LEU A 121 13.62 14.83 15.20
N LYS A 122 12.86 15.88 15.57
CA LYS A 122 13.33 16.98 16.43
C LYS A 122 14.79 17.41 16.15
N GLY A 123 15.06 17.91 14.94
CA GLY A 123 16.15 18.89 14.76
C GLY A 123 17.42 18.51 14.00
N ASN A 124 17.57 17.33 13.37
CA ASN A 124 18.75 17.04 12.54
C ASN A 124 18.44 16.90 11.05
N ARG A 125 19.17 17.65 10.21
CA ARG A 125 19.05 17.68 8.74
C ARG A 125 19.59 16.37 8.14
N GLY A 126 18.71 15.41 7.88
CA GLY A 126 18.98 14.29 6.98
C GLY A 126 19.10 14.75 5.51
N SER A 127 20.19 14.39 4.86
CA SER A 127 20.47 14.71 3.46
C SER A 127 19.61 13.85 2.52
N GLN A 128 18.91 14.50 1.59
CA GLN A 128 18.16 13.83 0.52
C GLN A 128 19.13 13.52 -0.62
N ARG A 129 19.14 12.27 -1.12
CA ARG A 129 19.83 11.90 -2.36
C ARG A 129 18.81 11.51 -3.44
N LEU A 130 19.02 11.99 -4.67
CA LEU A 130 18.18 11.74 -5.84
C LEU A 130 18.67 10.54 -6.68
N LYS A 131 17.78 10.10 -7.57
CA LYS A 131 17.63 8.80 -8.26
C LYS A 131 18.91 8.19 -8.90
N PRO A 132 19.04 6.85 -8.88
CA PRO A 132 19.73 6.04 -9.89
C PRO A 132 18.74 5.20 -10.75
N PRO A 133 19.16 4.65 -11.90
CA PRO A 133 18.36 3.78 -12.77
C PRO A 133 18.23 2.35 -12.21
N PHE A 134 17.18 1.62 -12.59
CA PHE A 134 16.84 0.28 -12.07
C PHE A 134 16.94 -0.84 -13.12
N PRO A 135 17.84 -1.82 -12.93
CA PRO A 135 17.73 -3.17 -13.51
C PRO A 135 17.36 -4.25 -12.47
N ALA A 136 16.79 -5.36 -12.93
CA ALA A 136 16.05 -6.34 -12.10
C ALA A 136 16.90 -7.29 -11.22
N ASN A 137 18.21 -7.42 -11.46
CA ASN A 137 19.11 -8.27 -10.64
C ASN A 137 20.08 -7.47 -9.76
N ALA A 138 20.06 -6.15 -9.90
CA ALA A 138 20.87 -5.19 -9.17
C ALA A 138 20.01 -3.93 -9.04
N GLY A 139 19.28 -3.80 -7.92
CA GLY A 139 18.23 -2.79 -7.75
C GLY A 139 18.76 -1.36 -7.63
N LEU A 140 18.34 -0.64 -6.59
CA LEU A 140 18.83 0.72 -6.35
C LEU A 140 20.36 0.71 -6.18
N TYR A 141 21.09 1.45 -7.02
CA TYR A 141 22.56 1.48 -7.03
C TYR A 141 23.23 0.10 -7.20
N GLY A 142 22.55 -0.83 -7.87
CA GLY A 142 23.03 -2.21 -7.99
C GLY A 142 22.99 -3.01 -6.69
N CYS A 143 22.28 -2.51 -5.68
CA CYS A 143 22.15 -3.14 -4.37
C CYS A 143 20.83 -3.90 -4.22
N PRO A 144 20.73 -4.89 -3.31
CA PRO A 144 19.49 -5.60 -3.04
C PRO A 144 18.38 -4.62 -2.68
N THR A 145 17.26 -4.66 -3.40
CA THR A 145 16.19 -3.68 -3.25
C THR A 145 14.83 -4.30 -3.45
N THR A 146 13.88 -3.98 -2.57
CA THR A 146 12.46 -4.31 -2.77
C THR A 146 11.66 -3.04 -3.02
N VAL A 147 10.84 -3.05 -4.07
CA VAL A 147 9.87 -1.99 -4.37
C VAL A 147 8.50 -2.37 -3.81
N THR A 148 7.91 -1.51 -2.99
CA THR A 148 6.58 -1.75 -2.38
C THR A 148 5.70 -0.50 -2.51
N ASN A 149 4.41 -0.65 -2.79
CA ASN A 149 3.48 0.48 -2.87
C ASN A 149 3.21 1.11 -1.48
N VAL A 150 2.84 2.39 -1.45
CA VAL A 150 2.55 3.17 -0.22
C VAL A 150 1.59 2.45 0.71
N GLU A 151 0.43 2.01 0.20
CA GLU A 151 -0.61 1.36 1.01
C GLU A 151 -0.10 0.08 1.68
N THR A 152 0.61 -0.78 0.93
CA THR A 152 1.18 -2.02 1.48
C THR A 152 2.18 -1.75 2.60
N VAL A 153 3.02 -0.72 2.47
CA VAL A 153 3.96 -0.34 3.52
C VAL A 153 3.23 0.28 4.72
N ALA A 154 2.28 1.17 4.46
CA ALA A 154 1.55 1.92 5.50
C ALA A 154 0.65 1.03 6.37
N VAL A 155 0.10 -0.06 5.83
CA VAL A 155 -0.76 -0.98 6.60
C VAL A 155 0.08 -1.90 7.51
N SER A 156 1.36 -2.14 7.18
CA SER A 156 2.21 -3.10 7.91
C SER A 156 2.34 -2.86 9.42
N PRO A 157 2.51 -1.63 9.95
CA PRO A 157 2.60 -1.44 11.41
C PRO A 157 1.29 -1.80 12.11
N THR A 158 0.15 -1.53 11.49
CA THR A 158 -1.17 -1.84 12.06
C THR A 158 -1.41 -3.34 12.09
N ILE A 159 -1.01 -4.07 11.05
CA ILE A 159 -1.05 -5.55 11.02
C ILE A 159 -0.24 -6.11 12.19
N LEU A 160 1.02 -5.70 12.34
CA LEU A 160 1.89 -6.23 13.39
C LEU A 160 1.43 -5.87 14.80
N ARG A 161 0.73 -4.74 14.97
CA ARG A 161 0.18 -4.32 16.26
C ARG A 161 -1.10 -5.06 16.63
N ARG A 162 -2.03 -5.20 15.69
CA ARG A 162 -3.35 -5.81 15.94
C ARG A 162 -3.32 -7.33 15.86
N GLY A 163 -2.32 -7.88 15.17
CA GLY A 163 -2.16 -9.31 14.92
C GLY A 163 -2.46 -9.65 13.46
N PRO A 164 -1.72 -10.59 12.86
CA PRO A 164 -1.96 -11.00 11.49
C PRO A 164 -3.31 -11.71 11.31
N GLU A 165 -3.81 -12.41 12.33
CA GLU A 165 -5.11 -13.09 12.29
C GLU A 165 -6.27 -12.10 12.19
N TRP A 166 -6.18 -10.95 12.87
CA TRP A 166 -7.16 -9.86 12.73
C TRP A 166 -7.20 -9.30 11.31
N PHE A 167 -6.06 -9.21 10.64
CA PHE A 167 -6.02 -8.75 9.26
C PHE A 167 -6.54 -9.83 8.30
N ALA A 168 -6.17 -11.09 8.55
CA ALA A 168 -6.59 -12.25 7.78
C ALA A 168 -8.08 -12.58 7.92
N SER A 169 -8.75 -12.11 8.99
CA SER A 169 -10.18 -12.30 9.20
C SER A 169 -11.06 -11.48 8.25
N PHE A 170 -10.49 -10.49 7.55
CA PHE A 170 -11.18 -9.74 6.51
C PHE A 170 -10.94 -10.34 5.14
N GLY A 171 -11.97 -10.30 4.29
CA GLY A 171 -11.97 -10.83 2.93
C GLY A 171 -12.04 -12.35 2.89
N ARG A 172 -11.83 -12.91 1.70
CA ARG A 172 -11.85 -14.37 1.50
C ARG A 172 -10.45 -14.96 1.45
N LYS A 173 -10.37 -16.29 1.43
CA LYS A 173 -9.12 -17.03 1.24
C LYS A 173 -8.33 -16.46 0.05
N ASN A 174 -7.03 -16.25 0.24
CA ASN A 174 -6.09 -15.63 -0.71
C ASN A 174 -6.33 -14.14 -1.02
N ASN A 175 -7.33 -13.49 -0.42
CA ASN A 175 -7.68 -12.09 -0.66
C ASN A 175 -7.96 -11.36 0.65
N SER A 176 -7.01 -11.45 1.57
CA SER A 176 -7.21 -10.96 2.92
C SER A 176 -6.99 -9.45 3.08
N GLY A 177 -7.68 -8.90 4.08
CA GLY A 177 -7.46 -7.56 4.60
C GLY A 177 -8.43 -6.51 4.10
N THR A 178 -8.12 -5.25 4.40
CA THR A 178 -8.80 -4.08 3.85
C THR A 178 -8.04 -3.53 2.65
N LYS A 179 -8.73 -2.73 1.83
CA LYS A 179 -8.15 -2.01 0.70
C LYS A 179 -8.72 -0.60 0.63
N LEU A 180 -7.86 0.34 0.26
CA LEU A 180 -8.26 1.71 -0.04
C LEU A 180 -8.75 1.76 -1.50
N PHE A 181 -10.08 1.78 -1.66
CA PHE A 181 -10.76 1.83 -2.95
C PHE A 181 -10.91 3.28 -3.42
N CYS A 182 -10.58 3.53 -4.69
CA CYS A 182 -10.78 4.81 -5.35
C CYS A 182 -11.96 4.70 -6.31
N ILE A 183 -13.13 5.18 -5.89
CA ILE A 183 -14.35 5.15 -6.70
C ILE A 183 -14.40 6.46 -7.48
N SER A 184 -14.10 6.38 -8.77
CA SER A 184 -14.03 7.52 -9.69
C SER A 184 -15.01 7.36 -10.86
N GLY A 185 -15.21 8.43 -11.64
CA GLY A 185 -16.05 8.40 -12.83
C GLY A 185 -17.54 8.63 -12.55
N HIS A 186 -18.40 7.85 -13.23
CA HIS A 186 -19.85 8.09 -13.34
C HIS A 186 -20.67 7.53 -12.18
N VAL A 187 -20.31 7.93 -10.96
CA VAL A 187 -21.06 7.65 -9.73
C VAL A 187 -21.64 8.95 -9.14
N ASN A 188 -22.64 8.83 -8.26
CA ASN A 188 -23.32 9.99 -7.69
C ASN A 188 -22.40 10.80 -6.76
N LYS A 189 -21.57 10.12 -5.95
CA LYS A 189 -20.64 10.74 -5.00
C LYS A 189 -19.25 10.08 -5.08
N PRO A 190 -18.41 10.43 -6.08
CA PRO A 190 -17.07 9.87 -6.20
C PRO A 190 -16.25 10.07 -4.91
N CYS A 191 -15.59 9.01 -4.44
CA CYS A 191 -14.90 9.03 -3.15
C CYS A 191 -13.74 8.04 -3.11
N THR A 192 -12.84 8.21 -2.14
CA THR A 192 -11.86 7.20 -1.75
C THR A 192 -12.25 6.67 -0.38
N VAL A 193 -12.40 5.36 -0.24
CA VAL A 193 -12.88 4.73 0.99
C VAL A 193 -12.07 3.47 1.30
N GLU A 194 -11.72 3.28 2.57
CA GLU A 194 -11.15 2.02 3.03
C GLU A 194 -12.29 1.05 3.34
N GLU A 195 -12.25 -0.11 2.71
CA GLU A 195 -13.26 -1.15 2.91
C GLU A 195 -12.64 -2.54 2.86
N GLU A 196 -13.33 -3.52 3.41
CA GLU A 196 -12.97 -4.93 3.35
C GLU A 196 -12.78 -5.44 1.91
N MET A 197 -11.73 -6.22 1.69
CA MET A 197 -11.51 -6.94 0.42
C MET A 197 -12.63 -7.96 0.17
N SER A 198 -12.88 -8.31 -1.09
CA SER A 198 -13.94 -9.25 -1.47
C SER A 198 -15.37 -8.75 -1.21
N ILE A 199 -15.56 -7.46 -0.96
CA ILE A 199 -16.86 -6.80 -1.02
C ILE A 199 -17.46 -6.90 -2.44
N PRO A 200 -18.77 -7.19 -2.62
CA PRO A 200 -19.42 -7.11 -3.92
C PRO A 200 -19.30 -5.69 -4.53
N LEU A 201 -18.96 -5.59 -5.81
CA LEU A 201 -18.80 -4.29 -6.49
C LEU A 201 -20.08 -3.44 -6.39
N LYS A 202 -21.24 -4.06 -6.59
CA LYS A 202 -22.54 -3.38 -6.44
C LYS A 202 -22.73 -2.80 -5.04
N GLU A 203 -22.43 -3.59 -4.01
CA GLU A 203 -22.52 -3.14 -2.62
C GLU A 203 -21.55 -1.98 -2.33
N LEU A 204 -20.30 -2.07 -2.80
CA LEU A 204 -19.30 -1.01 -2.67
C LEU A 204 -19.82 0.32 -3.24
N LEU A 205 -20.39 0.29 -4.44
CA LEU A 205 -20.88 1.50 -5.13
C LEU A 205 -22.15 2.05 -4.48
N GLU A 206 -23.15 1.21 -4.24
CA GLU A 206 -24.42 1.65 -3.64
C GLU A 206 -24.21 2.20 -2.22
N ARG A 207 -23.37 1.54 -1.40
CA ARG A 207 -23.13 1.95 -0.02
C ARG A 207 -22.30 3.22 0.11
N HIS A 208 -21.19 3.33 -0.62
CA HIS A 208 -20.17 4.36 -0.34
C HIS A 208 -20.19 5.55 -1.27
N CYS A 209 -20.62 5.38 -2.52
CA CYS A 209 -20.70 6.47 -3.50
C CYS A 209 -22.14 6.82 -3.91
N GLY A 210 -23.14 6.22 -3.24
CA GLY A 210 -24.57 6.45 -3.50
C GLY A 210 -25.04 5.91 -4.85
N GLY A 211 -24.34 4.90 -5.38
CA GLY A 211 -24.70 4.23 -6.63
C GLY A 211 -24.19 4.90 -7.91
N VAL A 212 -24.47 4.21 -9.01
CA VAL A 212 -24.17 4.66 -10.38
C VAL A 212 -25.09 5.83 -10.75
N ARG A 213 -24.58 6.80 -11.53
CA ARG A 213 -25.41 7.91 -12.02
C ARG A 213 -26.55 7.37 -12.88
N GLY A 214 -27.79 7.74 -12.56
CA GLY A 214 -28.98 7.19 -13.23
C GLY A 214 -29.41 5.81 -12.74
N GLY A 215 -28.82 5.30 -11.65
CA GLY A 215 -29.12 4.00 -11.07
C GLY A 215 -28.28 2.86 -11.66
N TRP A 216 -28.28 1.71 -10.97
CA TRP A 216 -27.51 0.53 -11.36
C TRP A 216 -27.79 0.08 -12.79
N ASP A 217 -29.03 0.26 -13.26
CA ASP A 217 -29.41 -0.16 -14.60
C ASP A 217 -28.79 0.66 -15.73
N ASN A 218 -28.34 1.86 -15.42
CA ASN A 218 -27.63 2.75 -16.34
C ASN A 218 -26.12 2.45 -16.44
N LEU A 219 -25.63 1.43 -15.72
CA LEU A 219 -24.22 1.03 -15.79
C LEU A 219 -23.88 0.40 -17.15
N LEU A 220 -22.83 0.89 -17.80
CA LEU A 220 -22.30 0.30 -19.03
C LEU A 220 -21.13 -0.64 -18.76
N ALA A 221 -20.11 -0.13 -18.08
CA ALA A 221 -18.92 -0.89 -17.73
C ALA A 221 -18.20 -0.27 -16.52
N VAL A 222 -17.37 -1.08 -15.86
CA VAL A 222 -16.48 -0.66 -14.76
C VAL A 222 -15.06 -1.14 -15.03
N ILE A 223 -14.07 -0.32 -14.66
CA ILE A 223 -12.66 -0.71 -14.64
C ILE A 223 -12.27 -0.95 -13.16
N PRO A 224 -12.12 -2.20 -12.69
CA PRO A 224 -12.06 -2.49 -11.25
C PRO A 224 -10.69 -2.24 -10.59
N GLY A 225 -9.61 -2.06 -11.37
CA GLY A 225 -8.23 -2.15 -10.89
C GLY A 225 -7.27 -1.14 -11.50
N GLY A 226 -7.72 0.10 -11.72
CA GLY A 226 -6.99 1.11 -12.50
C GLY A 226 -7.07 0.83 -14.01
N SER A 227 -6.56 1.72 -14.86
CA SER A 227 -6.60 1.54 -16.33
C SER A 227 -5.83 0.32 -16.87
N SER A 228 -5.00 -0.31 -16.04
CA SER A 228 -4.24 -1.52 -16.38
C SER A 228 -5.04 -2.83 -16.40
N VAL A 229 -6.34 -2.83 -16.06
CA VAL A 229 -7.19 -4.04 -16.08
C VAL A 229 -8.31 -3.93 -17.11
N PRO A 230 -8.82 -5.05 -17.65
CA PRO A 230 -9.95 -5.05 -18.59
C PRO A 230 -11.21 -4.41 -18.00
N LEU A 231 -12.07 -3.93 -18.89
CA LEU A 231 -13.40 -3.48 -18.52
C LEU A 231 -14.28 -4.68 -18.15
N LEU A 232 -15.04 -4.55 -17.07
CA LEU A 232 -16.12 -5.47 -16.71
C LEU A 232 -17.43 -4.92 -17.28
N THR A 233 -18.19 -5.77 -17.96
CA THR A 233 -19.55 -5.44 -18.41
C THR A 233 -20.51 -5.42 -17.22
N LYS A 234 -21.67 -4.76 -17.39
CA LYS A 234 -22.72 -4.70 -16.36
C LYS A 234 -23.09 -6.09 -15.81
N ASP A 235 -23.22 -7.09 -16.67
CA ASP A 235 -23.63 -8.44 -16.25
C ASP A 235 -22.62 -9.07 -15.29
N ILE A 236 -21.32 -8.92 -15.57
CA ILE A 236 -20.25 -9.39 -14.67
C ILE A 236 -20.24 -8.55 -13.38
N CYS A 237 -20.47 -7.24 -13.49
CA CYS A 237 -20.47 -6.32 -12.35
C CYS A 237 -21.55 -6.63 -11.30
N ASN A 238 -22.62 -7.37 -11.66
CA ASN A 238 -23.69 -7.72 -10.72
C ASN A 238 -23.18 -8.60 -9.56
N ASP A 239 -22.29 -9.54 -9.87
CA ASP A 239 -21.87 -10.59 -8.93
C ASP A 239 -20.37 -10.56 -8.63
N VAL A 240 -19.60 -9.69 -9.30
CA VAL A 240 -18.15 -9.62 -9.10
C VAL A 240 -17.81 -9.10 -7.70
N LEU A 241 -16.87 -9.80 -7.06
CA LEU A 241 -16.26 -9.38 -5.81
C LEU A 241 -15.01 -8.54 -6.09
N MET A 242 -14.82 -7.48 -5.32
CA MET A 242 -13.68 -6.60 -5.42
C MET A 242 -12.46 -7.20 -4.73
N ASP A 243 -11.84 -8.17 -5.39
CA ASP A 243 -10.58 -8.78 -4.98
C ASP A 243 -9.72 -9.25 -6.17
N PHE A 244 -8.47 -9.62 -5.89
CA PHE A 244 -7.49 -9.89 -6.94
C PHE A 244 -7.81 -11.10 -7.79
N ASP A 245 -8.56 -12.08 -7.27
CA ASP A 245 -8.81 -13.34 -7.98
C ASP A 245 -10.12 -13.26 -8.78
N SER A 246 -11.04 -12.36 -8.42
CA SER A 246 -12.31 -12.15 -9.12
C SER A 246 -12.27 -11.05 -10.19
N THR A 247 -11.28 -10.15 -10.15
CA THR A 247 -11.19 -8.99 -11.08
C THR A 247 -10.05 -9.11 -12.09
N VAL A 248 -9.56 -10.32 -12.35
CA VAL A 248 -8.52 -10.64 -13.36
C VAL A 248 -9.10 -11.40 -14.54
#